data_AF-A0A7J4SPX1-F1
#
_entry.id   AF-A0A7J4SPX1-F1
#
_cell.length_a   1.000
_cell.length_b   1.000
_cell.length_c   1.000
_cell.angle_alpha   90.00
_cell.angle_beta   90.00
_cell.angle_gamma   90.00
#
_symmetry.space_group_name_H-M   'P 1'
#
loop_
_entity.id
_entity.type
_entity.pdbx_description
1 polymer ?
#
loop_
_entity_poly.entity_id
_entity_poly.type
_entity_poly.pdbx_seq_one_letter_code
_entity_poly.pdbx_strand_id
1 'polypeptide(L)'
;IEGLLRHQIKEHPHVSCKVCGEEIPDGIFAIHHVIGVHRRVKYMLAYGANSNDIRYREHIKKLAELEIDIDATYESLMGEWEEEIDGLLKDS
;
A
#
# COMPACT_ATOMS: atom_id res chain seq x y z
N ILE A 1 0.84 -5.74 14.57
CA ILE A 1 0.52 -5.40 13.16
C ILE A 1 1.04 -4.02 12.80
N GLU A 2 0.67 -2.98 13.54
CA GLU A 2 1.08 -1.59 13.25
C GLU A 2 2.59 -1.41 13.01
N GLY A 3 3.46 -1.99 13.83
CA GLY A 3 4.92 -1.93 13.61
C GLY A 3 5.39 -2.50 12.27
N LEU A 4 4.71 -3.51 11.72
CA LEU A 4 5.04 -4.04 10.38
C LEU A 4 4.59 -3.08 9.26
N LEU A 5 3.49 -2.36 9.47
CA LEU A 5 2.99 -1.38 8.50
C LEU A 5 3.86 -0.13 8.48
N ARG A 6 4.31 0.29 9.66
CA ARG A 6 5.29 1.36 9.82
C ARG A 6 6.60 1.02 9.10
N HIS A 7 7.08 -0.21 9.24
CA HIS A 7 8.22 -0.72 8.50
C HIS A 7 8.01 -0.66 6.97
N GLN A 8 6.83 -1.05 6.47
CA GLN A 8 6.51 -0.96 5.03
C GLN A 8 6.53 0.48 4.49
N ILE A 9 6.17 1.47 5.30
CA ILE A 9 6.18 2.88 4.91
C ILE A 9 7.59 3.48 4.96
N LYS A 10 8.33 3.21 6.05
CA LYS A 10 9.56 3.93 6.37
C LYS A 10 10.83 3.24 5.87
N GLU A 11 10.83 1.92 5.81
CA GLU A 11 12.06 1.13 5.57
C GLU A 11 12.08 0.45 4.21
N HIS A 12 10.92 0.20 3.60
CA HIS A 12 10.85 -0.31 2.22
C HIS A 12 10.79 0.84 1.21
N PRO A 13 11.45 0.70 0.05
CA PRO A 13 11.17 1.57 -1.09
C PRO A 13 9.69 1.49 -1.47
N HIS A 14 9.10 2.65 -1.74
CA HIS A 14 7.76 2.70 -2.32
C HIS A 14 7.77 2.05 -3.70
N VAL A 15 6.64 1.45 -4.07
CA VAL A 15 6.45 0.73 -5.32
C VAL A 15 5.51 1.50 -6.23
N SER A 16 5.89 1.57 -7.51
CA SER A 16 5.05 2.18 -8.54
C SER A 16 3.90 1.26 -8.95
N CYS A 17 2.67 1.75 -8.85
CA CYS A 17 1.50 1.03 -9.33
C CYS A 17 1.53 0.90 -10.86
N LYS A 18 1.56 -0.33 -11.40
CA LYS A 18 1.63 -0.56 -12.85
C LYS A 18 0.38 -0.13 -13.62
N VAL A 19 -0.70 0.25 -12.93
CA VAL A 19 -1.94 0.73 -13.54
C VAL A 19 -1.97 2.26 -13.68
N CYS A 20 -1.52 3.01 -12.66
CA CYS A 20 -1.61 4.48 -12.63
C CYS A 20 -0.27 5.21 -12.43
N GLY A 21 0.80 4.53 -12.04
CA GLY A 21 2.12 5.11 -11.79
C GLY A 21 2.27 5.81 -10.43
N GLU A 22 1.28 5.73 -9.55
CA GLU A 22 1.38 6.25 -8.19
C GLU A 22 2.41 5.46 -7.39
N GLU A 23 3.27 6.17 -6.64
CA GLU A 23 4.21 5.55 -5.70
C GLU A 23 3.50 5.29 -4.39
N ILE A 24 3.53 4.04 -3.94
CA ILE A 24 2.75 3.56 -2.80
C ILE A 24 3.66 2.76 -1.89
N PRO A 25 3.50 2.85 -0.56
CA PRO A 25 4.16 1.92 0.35
C PRO A 25 3.94 0.46 -0.07
N ASP A 26 4.98 -0.35 0.07
CA ASP A 26 4.96 -1.76 -0.33
C ASP A 26 3.99 -2.58 0.57
N GLY A 27 3.82 -3.86 0.23
CA GLY A 27 3.07 -4.79 1.07
C GLY A 27 1.57 -4.56 1.00
N ILE A 28 0.93 -4.38 2.16
CA ILE A 28 -0.53 -4.35 2.21
C ILE A 28 -1.12 -3.09 1.58
N PHE A 29 -0.41 -1.96 1.63
CA PHE A 29 -0.88 -0.70 1.04
C PHE A 29 -0.91 -0.79 -0.49
N ALA A 30 0.13 -1.34 -1.12
CA ALA A 30 0.14 -1.61 -2.56
C ALA A 30 -0.98 -2.58 -2.98
N ILE A 31 -1.24 -3.64 -2.20
CA ILE A 31 -2.36 -4.57 -2.45
C ILE A 31 -3.71 -3.86 -2.31
N HIS A 32 -3.88 -3.10 -1.24
CA HIS A 32 -5.10 -2.34 -0.95
C HIS A 32 -5.42 -1.36 -2.07
N HIS A 33 -4.44 -0.56 -2.50
CA HIS A 33 -4.60 0.35 -3.62
C HIS A 33 -4.99 -0.40 -4.90
N VAL A 34 -4.20 -1.39 -5.32
CA VAL A 34 -4.40 -1.97 -6.65
C VAL A 34 -5.70 -2.76 -6.78
N ILE A 35 -6.16 -3.37 -5.68
CA ILE A 35 -7.40 -4.15 -5.64
C ILE A 35 -8.61 -3.27 -5.30
N GLY A 36 -8.45 -2.23 -4.50
CA GLY A 36 -9.52 -1.33 -4.06
C GLY A 36 -9.83 -0.20 -5.05
N VAL A 37 -8.81 0.38 -5.70
CA VAL A 37 -8.94 1.54 -6.58
C VAL A 37 -9.17 1.14 -8.03
N HIS A 38 -8.49 0.09 -8.51
CA HIS A 38 -8.53 -0.28 -9.92
C HIS A 38 -9.48 -1.43 -10.22
N ARG A 39 -10.05 -1.42 -11.43
CA ARG A 39 -10.86 -2.55 -11.91
C ARG A 39 -9.97 -3.77 -12.11
N ARG A 40 -10.48 -4.96 -11.76
CA ARG A 40 -9.83 -6.27 -11.95
C ARG A 40 -9.18 -6.46 -13.32
N VAL A 41 -9.85 -6.02 -14.40
CA VAL A 41 -9.31 -6.12 -15.77
C VAL A 41 -8.02 -5.30 -15.96
N LYS A 42 -7.94 -4.10 -15.37
CA LYS A 42 -6.73 -3.27 -15.42
C LYS A 42 -5.59 -3.93 -14.64
N TYR A 43 -5.90 -4.48 -13.47
CA TYR A 43 -4.93 -5.24 -12.69
C TYR A 43 -4.37 -6.44 -13.48
N MET A 44 -5.23 -7.27 -14.08
CA MET A 44 -4.79 -8.42 -14.87
C MET A 44 -3.86 -8.03 -16.02
N LEU A 45 -4.21 -6.98 -16.77
CA LEU A 45 -3.42 -6.52 -17.90
C LEU A 45 -2.07 -5.93 -17.45
N ALA A 46 -2.07 -5.06 -16.44
CA ALA A 46 -0.86 -4.37 -15.99
C ALA A 46 0.14 -5.29 -15.26
N TYR A 47 -0.38 -6.33 -14.57
CA TYR A 47 0.44 -7.23 -13.76
C TYR A 47 0.61 -8.63 -14.36
N GLY A 48 0.04 -8.91 -15.54
CA GLY A 48 0.05 -10.25 -16.13
C GLY A 48 -0.65 -11.29 -15.25
N ALA A 49 -1.64 -10.86 -14.47
CA ALA A 49 -2.28 -11.66 -13.43
C ALA A 49 -3.52 -12.39 -13.95
N ASN A 50 -3.85 -13.52 -13.33
CA ASN A 50 -5.05 -14.29 -13.62
C ASN A 50 -6.14 -14.12 -12.54
N SER A 51 -7.23 -14.89 -12.64
CA SER A 51 -8.33 -14.79 -11.67
C SER A 51 -7.99 -15.36 -10.28
N ASN A 52 -7.10 -16.36 -10.19
CA ASN A 52 -6.60 -16.86 -8.90
C ASN A 52 -5.76 -15.79 -8.19
N ASP A 53 -4.93 -15.09 -8.97
CA ASP A 53 -4.11 -13.99 -8.48
C ASP A 53 -4.92 -12.90 -7.81
N ILE A 54 -6.02 -12.48 -8.45
CA ILE A 54 -6.95 -11.50 -7.89
C ILE A 54 -7.58 -12.02 -6.61
N ARG A 55 -8.14 -13.24 -6.63
CA ARG A 55 -8.83 -13.82 -5.47
C ARG A 55 -7.91 -13.93 -4.27
N TYR A 56 -6.65 -14.32 -4.49
CA TYR A 56 -5.66 -14.39 -3.43
C TYR A 56 -5.43 -13.02 -2.79
N ARG A 57 -5.24 -11.98 -3.60
CA ARG A 57 -4.97 -10.62 -3.11
C ARG A 57 -6.20 -9.98 -2.45
N GLU A 58 -7.40 -10.23 -2.98
CA GLU A 58 -8.65 -9.87 -2.32
C GLU A 58 -8.80 -10.56 -0.96
N HIS A 59 -8.38 -11.82 -0.84
CA HIS A 59 -8.41 -12.54 0.43
C HIS A 59 -7.40 -11.95 1.44
N ILE A 60 -6.17 -11.69 1.03
CA ILE A 60 -5.16 -11.04 1.87
C ILE A 60 -5.65 -9.66 2.35
N LYS A 61 -6.18 -8.84 1.45
CA LYS A 61 -6.78 -7.54 1.80
C LYS A 61 -7.86 -7.70 2.86
N LYS A 62 -8.81 -8.62 2.65
CA LYS A 62 -9.88 -8.88 3.62
C LYS A 62 -9.37 -9.32 4.98
N LEU A 63 -8.33 -10.16 5.04
CA LEU A 63 -7.74 -10.57 6.31
C LEU A 63 -7.10 -9.38 7.05
N ALA A 64 -6.45 -8.46 6.33
CA ALA A 64 -5.94 -7.24 6.94
C ALA A 64 -7.08 -6.33 7.44
N GLU A 65 -8.15 -6.17 6.65
CA GLU A 65 -9.34 -5.38 7.03
C GLU A 65 -10.09 -5.91 8.26
N LEU A 66 -9.87 -7.17 8.67
CA LEU A 66 -10.41 -7.70 9.93
C LEU A 66 -9.65 -7.21 11.16
N GLU A 67 -8.40 -6.81 11.00
CA GLU A 67 -7.49 -6.44 12.09
C GLU A 67 -7.26 -4.93 12.17
N ILE A 68 -7.33 -4.23 11.03
CA ILE A 68 -7.05 -2.80 10.92
C ILE A 68 -7.98 -2.09 9.94
N ASP A 69 -8.16 -0.80 10.15
CA ASP A 69 -8.63 0.12 9.11
C ASP A 69 -7.42 0.55 8.27
N ILE A 70 -7.29 0.00 7.05
CA ILE A 70 -6.11 0.22 6.20
C ILE A 70 -5.98 1.68 5.79
N ASP A 71 -7.07 2.37 5.48
CA ASP A 71 -7.06 3.75 5.01
C ASP A 71 -6.69 4.69 6.16
N ALA A 72 -7.34 4.56 7.32
CA ALA A 72 -7.02 5.38 8.49
C ALA A 72 -5.58 5.13 8.99
N THR A 73 -5.11 3.88 8.92
CA THR A 73 -3.74 3.54 9.29
C THR A 73 -2.72 4.12 8.30
N TYR A 74 -3.02 4.07 7.00
CA TYR A 74 -2.20 4.69 5.96
C TYR A 74 -2.05 6.19 6.21
N GLU A 75 -3.16 6.90 6.37
CA GLU A 75 -3.18 8.35 6.61
C GLU A 75 -2.36 8.73 7.85
N SER A 76 -2.56 8.02 8.97
CA SER A 76 -1.80 8.28 10.19
C SER A 76 -0.30 8.07 10.00
N LEU A 77 0.10 6.92 9.46
CA LEU A 77 1.52 6.56 9.37
C LEU A 77 2.28 7.38 8.33
N MET A 78 1.62 7.75 7.22
CA MET A 78 2.20 8.65 6.22
C MET A 78 2.39 10.05 6.78
N GLY A 79 1.42 10.58 7.53
CA GLY A 79 1.59 11.88 8.20
C GLY A 79 2.78 11.89 9.16
N GLU A 80 2.92 10.84 9.97
CA GLU A 80 4.09 10.68 10.87
C GLU A 80 5.43 10.61 10.10
N TRP A 81 5.45 10.01 8.90
CA TRP A 81 6.65 9.90 8.08
C TRP A 81 7.00 11.22 7.38
N GLU A 82 6.00 11.95 6.89
CA GLU A 82 6.18 13.27 6.29
C GLU A 82 6.70 14.29 7.30
N GLU A 83 6.17 14.29 8.54
CA GLU A 83 6.67 15.12 9.64
C GLU A 83 8.14 14.81 9.97
N GLU A 84 8.51 13.54 9.99
CA GLU A 84 9.90 13.11 10.24
C GLU A 84 10.85 13.58 9.12
N ILE A 85 10.44 13.44 7.85
CA ILE A 85 11.22 13.94 6.72
C ILE A 85 11.36 15.47 6.76
N ASP A 86 10.28 16.21 7.03
CA ASP A 86 10.31 17.67 7.11
C ASP A 86 11.24 18.14 8.24
N GLY A 87 11.24 17.46 9.39
CA GLY A 87 12.20 17.69 10.47
C GLY A 87 13.65 17.50 10.02
N LEU A 88 13.95 16.40 9.33
CA LEU A 88 15.30 16.12 8.81
C LEU A 88 15.77 17.15 7.78
N LEU A 89 14.85 17.66 6.94
CA LEU A 89 15.17 18.68 5.94
C LEU A 89 15.38 20.06 6.56
N LYS A 90 14.67 20.40 7.64
CA LYS A 90 14.83 21.66 8.38
C LYS A 90 16.12 21.74 9.18
N ASP A 91 16.66 20.59 9.58
CA ASP A 91 17.91 20.46 10.34
C ASP A 91 19.16 20.31 9.44
N SER A 92 18.99 20.29 8.09
CA SER A 92 20.05 20.19 7.08
C SER A 92 20.45 21.53 6.48
#